data_AF-A0A9P1D3X5-F1
#
_entry.id   AF-A0A9P1D3X5-F1
#
_cell.length_a   1.000
_cell.length_b   1.000
_cell.length_c   1.000
_cell.angle_alpha   90.00
_cell.angle_beta   90.00
_cell.angle_gamma   90.00
#
_symmetry.space_group_name_H-M   'P 1'
#
loop_
_entity.id
_entity.type
_entity.pdbx_description
1 polymer ?
#
loop_
_entity_poly.entity_id
_entity_poly.type
_entity_poly.pdbx_seq_one_letter_code
_entity_poly.pdbx_strand_id
1 'polypeptide(L)'
;MGDLVEAQGWCVTYSDLAFLRQEVREALESGQIQLENDDAEHAEDEAYGPSIYAEQYIKPVTLQAGKVSWALMQHPDGLDCDLFISHAWQEGFFEFLSKVTYSWPWGLRTAWCCMLANPQNLNISSFLESPTSSPFAVALRASKVMLVVPNRHQSVYTRL
;
A
#
# COMPACT_ATOMS: atom_id res chain seq x y z
N MET A 1 13.34 24.66 7.21
CA MET A 1 13.64 23.21 7.15
C MET A 1 12.36 22.57 7.64
N GLY A 2 11.51 22.06 6.74
CA GLY A 2 10.22 21.49 7.13
C GLY A 2 10.45 20.29 8.02
N ASP A 3 9.68 20.17 9.10
CA ASP A 3 9.78 19.03 10.02
C ASP A 3 9.58 17.73 9.22
N LEU A 4 10.47 16.76 9.44
CA LEU A 4 10.36 15.45 8.80
C LEU A 4 9.15 14.73 9.38
N VAL A 5 8.18 14.39 8.54
CA VAL A 5 7.01 13.60 8.95
C VAL A 5 7.46 12.21 9.38
N GLU A 6 7.18 11.84 10.63
CA GLU A 6 7.52 10.53 11.19
C GLU A 6 6.77 9.40 10.49
N ALA A 7 7.33 8.18 10.53
CA ALA A 7 6.83 7.08 9.69
C ALA A 7 5.42 6.58 10.02
N GLN A 8 4.95 6.79 11.25
CA GLN A 8 3.55 6.55 11.59
C GLN A 8 2.59 7.55 10.91
N GLY A 9 3.10 8.70 10.47
CA GLY A 9 2.35 9.74 9.75
C GLY A 9 2.12 9.43 8.27
N TRP A 10 2.76 8.39 7.72
CA TRP A 10 2.69 8.03 6.30
C TRP A 10 1.42 7.24 5.98
N CYS A 11 0.27 7.81 6.31
CA CYS A 11 -1.03 7.16 6.15
C CYS A 11 -1.79 7.67 4.92
N VAL A 12 -2.76 6.86 4.50
CA VAL A 12 -3.72 7.15 3.43
C VAL A 12 -5.13 7.13 4.01
N THR A 13 -6.07 7.70 3.29
CA THR A 13 -7.51 7.71 3.61
C THR A 13 -8.26 6.69 2.78
N TYR A 14 -9.52 6.43 3.15
CA TYR A 14 -10.42 5.62 2.33
C TYR A 14 -10.58 6.19 0.91
N SER A 15 -10.69 7.52 0.76
CA SER A 15 -10.80 8.18 -0.54
C SER A 15 -9.55 8.02 -1.40
N ASP A 16 -8.37 7.99 -0.77
CA ASP A 16 -7.12 7.76 -1.50
C ASP A 16 -7.08 6.36 -2.11
N LEU A 17 -7.58 5.34 -1.39
CA LEU A 17 -7.69 3.98 -1.93
C LEU A 17 -8.67 3.90 -3.10
N ALA A 18 -9.77 4.64 -3.05
CA ALA A 18 -10.72 4.72 -4.15
C ALA A 18 -10.11 5.43 -5.38
N PHE A 19 -9.39 6.53 -5.15
CA PHE A 19 -8.65 7.23 -6.19
C PHE A 19 -7.59 6.33 -6.84
N LEU A 20 -6.77 5.67 -6.01
CA LEU A 20 -5.73 4.78 -6.47
C LEU A 20 -6.28 3.59 -7.28
N ARG A 21 -7.45 3.06 -6.90
CA ARG A 21 -8.13 2.04 -7.70
C ARG A 21 -8.42 2.52 -9.12
N GLN A 22 -8.91 3.75 -9.25
CA GLN A 22 -9.26 4.33 -10.54
C GLN A 22 -8.02 4.58 -11.39
N GLU A 23 -6.98 5.16 -10.80
CA GLU A 23 -5.70 5.42 -11.48
C GLU A 23 -5.06 4.14 -12.03
N VAL A 24 -5.02 3.07 -11.24
CA VAL A 24 -4.45 1.80 -11.68
C VAL A 24 -5.29 1.16 -12.78
N ARG A 25 -6.61 1.33 -12.76
CA ARG A 25 -7.50 0.87 -13.84
C ARG A 25 -7.21 1.62 -15.14
N GLU A 26 -7.14 2.94 -15.09
CA GLU A 26 -6.83 3.75 -16.28
C GLU A 26 -5.43 3.45 -16.84
N ALA A 27 -4.46 3.19 -15.96
CA ALA A 27 -3.12 2.78 -16.36
C ALA A 27 -3.10 1.40 -17.05
N LEU A 28 -3.97 0.45 -16.66
CA LEU A 28 -4.14 -0.83 -17.37
C LEU A 28 -4.77 -0.62 -18.74
N GLU A 29 -5.88 0.13 -18.79
CA GLU A 29 -6.64 0.36 -20.02
C GLU A 29 -5.82 1.11 -21.08
N SER A 30 -4.93 2.00 -20.64
CA SER A 30 -4.00 2.74 -21.51
C SER A 30 -2.72 1.97 -21.83
N GLY A 31 -2.51 0.79 -21.24
CA GLY A 31 -1.32 -0.04 -21.44
C GLY A 31 -0.05 0.51 -20.78
N GLN A 32 -0.17 1.44 -19.83
CA GLN A 32 0.94 1.98 -19.03
C GLN A 32 1.46 0.95 -18.02
N ILE A 33 0.58 0.10 -17.51
CA ILE A 33 0.95 -1.07 -16.72
C ILE A 33 0.51 -2.34 -17.44
N GLN A 34 1.28 -3.42 -17.27
CA GLN A 34 1.07 -4.70 -17.92
C GLN A 34 0.87 -5.78 -16.87
N LEU A 35 -0.04 -6.71 -17.15
CA LEU A 35 -0.19 -7.93 -16.36
C LEU A 35 1.06 -8.80 -16.61
N GLU A 36 1.78 -9.15 -15.55
CA GLU A 36 2.94 -10.04 -15.65
C GLU A 36 2.49 -11.50 -15.86
N ASN A 37 3.40 -12.41 -16.23
CA ASN A 37 3.02 -13.81 -16.55
C ASN A 37 2.31 -14.54 -15.40
N ASP A 38 2.64 -14.24 -14.14
CA ASP A 38 1.94 -14.79 -12.97
C ASP A 38 0.54 -14.16 -12.79
N ASP A 39 0.34 -12.92 -13.27
CA ASP A 39 -0.97 -12.27 -13.33
C ASP A 39 -1.78 -12.76 -14.54
N ALA A 40 -1.12 -13.29 -15.57
CA ALA A 40 -1.78 -13.77 -16.79
C ALA A 40 -2.69 -14.97 -16.52
N GLU A 41 -2.36 -15.80 -15.53
CA GLU A 41 -3.25 -16.87 -15.04
C GLU A 41 -4.57 -16.31 -14.45
N HIS A 42 -4.60 -15.01 -14.14
CA HIS A 42 -5.74 -14.29 -13.59
C HIS A 42 -6.14 -13.08 -14.45
N ALA A 43 -5.64 -12.96 -15.69
CA ALA A 43 -5.90 -11.80 -16.53
C ALA A 43 -7.39 -11.62 -16.86
N GLU A 44 -8.16 -12.70 -16.83
CA GLU A 44 -9.61 -12.69 -17.01
C GLU A 44 -10.37 -12.32 -15.72
N ASP A 45 -9.72 -12.33 -14.55
CA ASP A 45 -10.30 -11.95 -13.27
C ASP A 45 -10.09 -10.45 -13.01
N GLU A 46 -11.00 -9.64 -13.56
CA GLU A 46 -11.05 -8.19 -13.34
C GLU A 46 -11.15 -7.82 -11.84
N ALA A 47 -11.59 -8.74 -10.97
CA ALA A 47 -11.65 -8.51 -9.53
C ALA A 47 -10.30 -8.75 -8.84
N TYR A 48 -9.38 -9.50 -9.46
CA TYR A 48 -8.01 -9.69 -8.98
C TYR A 48 -7.16 -8.45 -9.29
N GLY A 49 -7.11 -8.06 -10.57
CA GLY A 49 -6.26 -6.96 -11.04
C GLY A 49 -4.78 -7.34 -11.12
N PRO A 50 -3.90 -6.37 -11.43
CA PRO A 50 -2.46 -6.61 -11.51
C PRO A 50 -1.91 -6.97 -10.14
N SER A 51 -0.77 -7.63 -10.09
CA SER A 51 -0.06 -7.89 -8.84
C SER A 51 0.11 -6.62 -8.01
N ILE A 52 0.05 -6.71 -6.67
CA ILE A 52 0.50 -5.62 -5.78
C ILE A 52 1.97 -5.24 -6.04
N TYR A 53 2.75 -6.16 -6.62
CA TYR A 53 4.06 -5.84 -7.19
C TYR A 53 4.00 -4.93 -8.43
N ALA A 54 2.85 -4.30 -8.73
CA ALA A 54 2.69 -3.15 -9.60
C ALA A 54 3.41 -1.89 -9.07
N GLU A 55 4.69 -2.07 -8.72
CA GLU A 55 5.75 -1.07 -8.82
C GLU A 55 5.61 -0.23 -10.09
N GLN A 56 5.05 -0.81 -11.16
CA GLN A 56 4.75 -0.18 -12.44
C GLN A 56 3.88 1.08 -12.36
N TYR A 57 3.06 1.26 -11.30
CA TYR A 57 2.34 2.53 -11.08
C TYR A 57 2.95 3.34 -9.93
N ILE A 58 3.07 2.75 -8.73
CA ILE A 58 3.49 3.49 -7.53
C ILE A 58 4.91 4.05 -7.66
N LYS A 59 5.88 3.28 -8.19
CA LYS A 59 7.27 3.78 -8.31
C LYS A 59 7.39 4.92 -9.31
N PRO A 60 6.86 4.85 -10.55
CA PRO A 60 6.95 5.98 -11.49
C PRO A 60 6.37 7.28 -10.96
N VAL A 61 5.15 7.27 -10.39
CA VAL A 61 4.52 8.51 -9.92
C VAL A 61 5.27 9.09 -8.72
N THR A 62 5.72 8.25 -7.78
CA THR A 62 6.47 8.73 -6.61
C THR A 62 7.91 9.13 -6.94
N LEU A 63 8.51 8.57 -7.99
CA LEU A 63 9.82 8.98 -8.50
C LEU A 63 9.77 10.41 -9.04
N GLN A 64 8.72 10.74 -9.81
CA GLN A 64 8.48 12.08 -10.33
C GLN A 64 8.19 13.09 -9.21
N ALA A 65 7.55 12.64 -8.13
CA ALA A 65 7.28 13.44 -6.94
C ALA A 65 8.49 13.59 -5.98
N GLY A 66 9.71 13.21 -6.39
CA GLY A 66 10.92 13.38 -5.58
C GLY A 66 11.25 12.21 -4.65
N LYS A 67 10.82 10.98 -5.00
CA LYS A 67 11.08 9.73 -4.27
C LYS A 67 10.46 9.68 -2.86
N VAL A 68 9.37 10.41 -2.65
CA VAL A 68 8.55 10.31 -1.43
C VAL A 68 7.72 9.02 -1.45
N SER A 69 7.09 8.67 -0.32
CA SER A 69 6.07 7.62 -0.34
C SER A 69 4.79 8.10 -1.01
N TRP A 70 3.96 7.17 -1.49
CA TRP A 70 2.69 7.54 -2.10
C TRP A 70 1.76 8.22 -1.08
N ALA A 71 1.79 7.77 0.17
CA ALA A 71 1.07 8.42 1.27
C ALA A 71 1.47 9.90 1.45
N LEU A 72 2.78 10.20 1.51
CA LEU A 72 3.25 11.59 1.63
C LEU A 72 3.08 12.41 0.35
N MET A 73 2.98 11.75 -0.81
CA MET A 73 2.61 12.42 -2.05
C MET A 73 1.17 12.94 -2.00
N GLN A 74 0.25 12.21 -1.36
CA GLN A 74 -1.14 12.66 -1.16
C GLN A 74 -1.27 13.63 0.02
N HIS A 75 -0.54 13.37 1.12
CA HIS A 75 -0.62 14.12 2.37
C HIS A 75 0.77 14.55 2.84
N PRO A 76 1.30 15.70 2.35
CA PRO A 76 2.66 16.14 2.64
C PRO A 76 2.95 16.39 4.13
N ASP A 77 1.92 16.77 4.89
CA ASP A 77 2.01 17.03 6.33
C ASP A 77 1.84 15.76 7.19
N GLY A 78 1.55 14.62 6.55
CA GLY A 78 1.22 13.37 7.23
C GLY A 78 -0.18 13.34 7.83
N LEU A 79 -0.55 12.16 8.33
CA LEU A 79 -1.85 11.87 8.93
C LEU A 79 -1.68 10.97 10.16
N ASP A 80 -2.47 11.20 11.21
CA ASP A 80 -2.51 10.31 12.38
C ASP A 80 -2.86 8.88 11.95
N CYS A 81 -2.20 7.87 12.54
CA CYS A 81 -2.42 6.46 12.20
C CYS A 81 -3.60 5.86 12.98
N ASP A 82 -4.73 5.61 12.31
CA ASP A 82 -5.86 4.90 12.90
C ASP A 82 -5.77 3.38 12.71
N LEU A 83 -5.50 2.94 11.48
CA LEU A 83 -5.52 1.54 11.05
C LEU A 83 -4.14 1.09 10.55
N PHE A 84 -3.60 0.00 11.08
CA PHE A 84 -2.44 -0.66 10.50
C PHE A 84 -2.88 -1.83 9.61
N ILE A 85 -2.50 -1.81 8.34
CA ILE A 85 -2.82 -2.88 7.39
C ILE A 85 -1.62 -3.79 7.20
N SER A 86 -1.79 -5.06 7.60
CA SER A 86 -0.89 -6.16 7.25
C SER A 86 -1.53 -6.97 6.12
N HIS A 87 -0.78 -7.23 5.06
CA HIS A 87 -1.31 -7.83 3.83
C HIS A 87 -0.25 -8.69 3.18
N ALA A 88 -0.61 -9.55 2.22
CA ALA A 88 0.29 -10.50 1.57
C ALA A 88 0.79 -9.99 0.20
N TRP A 89 2.10 -10.06 -0.09
CA TRP A 89 2.71 -9.34 -1.24
C TRP A 89 2.26 -9.94 -2.58
N GLN A 90 1.97 -11.26 -2.60
CA GLN A 90 1.46 -11.97 -3.78
C GLN A 90 -0.07 -11.94 -3.84
N GLU A 91 -0.66 -10.75 -3.90
CA GLU A 91 -2.11 -10.57 -4.05
C GLU A 91 -2.42 -9.61 -5.19
N GLY A 92 -3.62 -9.76 -5.76
CA GLY A 92 -4.11 -8.85 -6.79
C GLY A 92 -4.46 -7.50 -6.17
N PHE A 93 -4.09 -6.42 -6.86
CA PHE A 93 -4.26 -5.06 -6.38
C PHE A 93 -5.73 -4.70 -6.15
N PHE A 94 -6.62 -5.09 -7.08
CA PHE A 94 -8.05 -4.83 -6.94
C PHE A 94 -8.70 -5.73 -5.89
N GLU A 95 -8.22 -6.96 -5.74
CA GLU A 95 -8.64 -7.86 -4.67
C GLU A 95 -8.32 -7.24 -3.30
N PHE A 96 -7.09 -6.79 -3.11
CA PHE A 96 -6.63 -6.13 -1.89
C PHE A 96 -7.45 -4.89 -1.57
N LEU A 97 -7.57 -3.95 -2.52
CA LEU A 97 -8.31 -2.71 -2.28
C LEU A 97 -9.77 -2.99 -1.94
N SER A 98 -10.39 -3.97 -2.60
CA SER A 98 -11.75 -4.39 -2.27
C SER A 98 -11.84 -4.91 -0.84
N LYS A 99 -10.96 -5.84 -0.43
CA LYS A 99 -10.96 -6.39 0.93
C LYS A 99 -10.75 -5.32 2.00
N VAL A 100 -9.80 -4.40 1.78
CA VAL A 100 -9.53 -3.30 2.72
C VAL A 100 -10.73 -2.38 2.83
N THR A 101 -11.30 -1.94 1.71
CA THR A 101 -12.43 -1.01 1.72
C THR A 101 -13.69 -1.63 2.32
N TYR A 102 -13.99 -2.90 2.02
CA TYR A 102 -15.11 -3.62 2.64
C TYR A 102 -14.91 -3.91 4.13
N SER A 103 -13.67 -4.08 4.58
CA SER A 103 -13.34 -4.39 5.97
C SER A 103 -12.94 -3.17 6.79
N TRP A 104 -13.11 -1.96 6.23
CA TRP A 104 -12.69 -0.72 6.87
C TRP A 104 -13.48 -0.50 8.17
N PRO A 105 -12.83 -0.48 9.36
CA PRO A 105 -13.55 -0.36 10.60
C PRO A 105 -14.26 0.98 10.74
N TRP A 106 -15.49 0.95 11.27
CA TRP A 106 -16.29 2.16 11.43
C TRP A 106 -15.61 3.17 12.36
N GLY A 107 -15.61 4.44 11.94
CA GLY A 107 -15.02 5.55 12.70
C GLY A 107 -13.52 5.76 12.51
N LEU A 108 -12.81 4.87 11.81
CA LEU A 108 -11.40 5.08 11.45
C LEU A 108 -11.30 5.89 10.16
N ARG A 109 -10.31 6.79 10.07
CA ARG A 109 -10.16 7.74 8.96
C ARG A 109 -8.99 7.42 8.06
N THR A 110 -7.94 6.84 8.63
CA THR A 110 -6.65 6.69 7.98
C THR A 110 -6.14 5.26 8.12
N ALA A 111 -5.27 4.87 7.21
CA ALA A 111 -4.60 3.59 7.24
C ALA A 111 -3.13 3.71 6.85
N TRP A 112 -2.30 2.95 7.55
CA TRP A 112 -0.92 2.70 7.18
C TRP A 112 -0.84 1.36 6.47
N CYS A 113 -0.30 1.34 5.25
CA CYS A 113 -0.07 0.13 4.46
C CYS A 113 1.29 0.22 3.79
N CYS A 114 2.15 -0.79 3.96
CA CYS A 114 3.56 -0.66 3.63
C CYS A 114 3.84 -0.36 2.14
N MET A 115 3.02 -0.86 1.21
CA MET A 115 3.17 -0.57 -0.22
C MET A 115 2.93 0.92 -0.56
N LEU A 116 2.16 1.64 0.25
CA LEU A 116 1.82 3.05 0.05
C LEU A 116 2.61 3.98 0.97
N ALA A 117 2.86 3.53 2.19
CA ALA A 117 3.50 4.28 3.25
C ALA A 117 5.01 4.37 3.09
N ASN A 118 5.67 3.28 2.65
CA ASN A 118 7.11 3.29 2.48
C ASN A 118 7.49 3.96 1.14
N PRO A 119 8.62 4.71 1.08
CA PRO A 119 9.15 5.24 -0.16
C PRO A 119 9.69 4.10 -1.04
N GLN A 120 8.86 3.59 -1.95
CA GLN A 120 9.16 2.41 -2.78
C GLN A 120 10.40 2.60 -3.69
N ASN A 121 10.80 3.84 -3.95
CA ASN A 121 11.98 4.18 -4.75
C ASN A 121 13.30 4.21 -3.95
N LEU A 122 13.25 3.94 -2.64
CA LEU A 122 14.43 3.88 -1.76
C LEU A 122 14.74 2.43 -1.37
N ASN A 123 15.86 2.23 -0.68
CA ASN A 123 16.24 0.92 -0.15
C ASN A 123 15.35 0.55 1.05
N ILE A 124 14.14 0.05 0.79
CA ILE A 124 13.19 -0.39 1.81
C ILE A 124 13.73 -1.55 2.67
N SER A 125 14.73 -2.30 2.19
CA SER A 125 15.36 -3.37 2.98
C SER A 125 16.03 -2.82 4.24
N SER A 126 16.56 -1.59 4.18
CA SER A 126 17.13 -0.92 5.36
C SER A 126 16.11 -0.71 6.48
N PHE A 127 14.81 -0.62 6.14
CA PHE A 127 13.74 -0.47 7.12
C PHE A 127 13.42 -1.76 7.88
N LEU A 128 13.95 -2.89 7.42
CA LEU A 128 13.79 -4.20 8.06
C LEU A 128 14.95 -4.54 8.99
N GLU A 129 16.03 -3.75 8.99
CA GLU A 129 17.26 -4.03 9.77
C GLU A 129 17.04 -3.95 11.29
N SER A 130 16.15 -3.05 11.74
CA SER A 130 15.82 -2.88 13.15
C SER A 130 14.31 -3.07 13.36
N PRO A 131 13.86 -4.26 13.81
CA PRO A 131 12.45 -4.55 13.96
C PRO A 131 11.70 -3.55 14.83
N THR A 132 12.31 -3.05 15.91
CA THR A 132 11.64 -2.20 16.92
C THR A 132 11.51 -0.73 16.51
N SER A 133 12.45 -0.22 15.71
CA SER A 133 12.45 1.16 15.20
C SER A 133 12.04 1.27 13.73
N SER A 134 11.69 0.16 13.09
CA SER A 134 11.18 0.15 11.72
C SER A 134 9.90 1.00 11.57
N PRO A 135 9.66 1.58 10.37
CA PRO A 135 8.37 2.18 9.98
C PRO A 135 7.16 1.31 10.34
N PHE A 136 7.29 0.00 10.15
CA PHE A 136 6.26 -0.98 10.49
C PHE A 136 5.95 -0.98 11.99
N ALA A 137 6.98 -1.05 12.84
CA ALA A 137 6.78 -1.13 14.28
C ALA A 137 6.29 0.20 14.88
N VAL A 138 6.75 1.34 14.37
CA VAL A 138 6.24 2.64 14.84
C VAL A 138 4.78 2.84 14.42
N ALA A 139 4.41 2.50 13.18
CA ALA A 139 3.03 2.61 12.70
C ALA A 139 2.10 1.64 13.43
N LEU A 140 2.53 0.40 13.65
CA LEU A 140 1.76 -0.59 14.41
C LEU A 140 1.50 -0.12 15.85
N ARG A 141 2.51 0.42 16.54
CA ARG A 141 2.35 0.98 17.90
C ARG A 141 1.42 2.20 17.94
N ALA A 142 1.43 3.02 16.89
CA ALA A 142 0.60 4.21 16.80
C ALA A 142 -0.87 3.89 16.45
N SER A 143 -1.11 2.80 15.73
CA SER A 143 -2.44 2.41 15.27
C SER A 143 -3.38 1.99 16.40
N LYS A 144 -4.68 2.23 16.20
CA LYS A 144 -5.75 1.79 17.12
C LYS A 144 -6.17 0.35 16.85
N VAL A 145 -6.15 -0.05 15.57
CA VAL A 145 -6.60 -1.35 15.09
C VAL A 145 -5.62 -1.87 14.05
N MET A 146 -5.40 -3.19 14.06
CA MET A 146 -4.69 -3.90 13.01
C MET A 146 -5.68 -4.68 12.14
N LEU A 147 -5.65 -4.46 10.83
CA LEU A 147 -6.37 -5.25 9.84
C LEU A 147 -5.39 -6.18 9.13
N VAL A 148 -5.65 -7.48 9.19
CA VAL A 148 -4.89 -8.50 8.48
C VAL A 148 -5.68 -8.91 7.25
N VAL A 149 -5.13 -8.63 6.07
CA VAL A 149 -5.77 -8.89 4.77
C VAL A 149 -5.22 -10.20 4.20
N PRO A 150 -6.03 -11.27 4.13
CA PRO A 150 -5.61 -12.52 3.52
C PRO A 150 -5.68 -12.42 1.99
N ASN A 151 -4.86 -13.20 1.29
CA ASN A 151 -4.96 -13.38 -0.15
C ASN A 151 -5.30 -14.84 -0.50
N ARG A 152 -5.63 -15.09 -1.77
CA ARG A 152 -6.01 -16.42 -2.27
C ARG A 152 -4.82 -17.38 -2.50
N HIS A 153 -3.58 -16.88 -2.48
CA HIS A 153 -2.37 -17.65 -2.86
C HIS A 153 -1.58 -18.18 -1.66
N GLN A 154 -1.57 -17.45 -0.55
CA GLN A 154 -0.76 -17.80 0.61
C GLN A 154 -1.41 -17.34 1.92
N SER A 155 -1.14 -18.11 2.98
CA SER A 155 -1.44 -17.67 4.33
C SER A 155 -0.53 -16.51 4.69
N VAL A 156 -1.09 -15.47 5.31
CA VAL A 156 -0.31 -14.34 5.85
C VAL A 156 0.73 -14.80 6.88
N TYR A 157 0.50 -15.95 7.52
CA TYR A 157 1.38 -16.54 8.54
C TYR A 157 2.47 -17.46 7.98
N THR A 158 2.41 -17.85 6.70
CA THR A 158 3.45 -18.67 6.04
C THR A 158 4.49 -17.81 5.33
N ARG A 159 4.51 -16.51 5.63
CA ARG A 159 5.24 -15.46 4.90
C ARG A 159 6.57 -15.06 5.55
N LEU A 160 7.01 -15.80 6.58
CA LEU A 160 8.30 -15.65 7.24
C LEU A 160 9.30 -16.68 6.70
#